data_AF-X1HV19-F1
#
_entry.id   AF-X1HV19-F1
#
_cell.length_a   1.000
_cell.length_b   1.000
_cell.length_c   1.000
_cell.angle_alpha   90.00
_cell.angle_beta   90.00
_cell.angle_gamma   90.00
#
_symmetry.space_group_name_H-M   'P 1'
#
loop_
_entity.id
_entity.type
_entity.pdbx_description
1 polymer ?
#
loop_
_entity_poly.entity_id
_entity_poly.type
_entity_poly.pdbx_seq_one_letter_code
_entity_poly.pdbx_strand_id
1 'polypeptide(L)'
;VAIADFEKKEPNPVERLRLVNKVDIAEMHKTWPLLELETDDDIFTAQLEFSDIDGVEILAKARRFYPFGSAAAQTTGWVGPATQQADRQLFADDKLSRYLDDEVCGREDGVEYVCETILRGKRGKVVYDIDRELIGETKARFGKDVSLTLDIELQQRIENYLTNYKHDPNCGPGMAAAVIEVASGDILALVSMPVFDLNRIRYDYAGVVQDPNEPLRNRAINKHFPPGSAVKPLILIAGLESGKITADEIIACPARKAARGWP
;
A
#
# COMPACT_ATOMS: atom_id res chain seq x y z
N VAL A 1 -33.12 12.90 24.93
CA VAL A 1 -33.37 13.18 26.37
C VAL A 1 -32.66 14.45 26.83
N ALA A 2 -31.37 14.66 26.49
CA ALA A 2 -30.61 15.83 26.92
C ALA A 2 -31.12 17.19 26.38
N ILE A 3 -31.54 17.27 25.11
CA ILE A 3 -31.99 18.55 24.51
C ILE A 3 -33.26 19.05 25.20
N ALA A 4 -34.30 18.22 25.29
CA ALA A 4 -35.58 18.58 25.94
C ALA A 4 -35.42 19.00 27.40
N ASP A 5 -34.47 18.40 28.13
CA ASP A 5 -34.16 18.78 29.52
C ASP A 5 -33.40 20.12 29.59
N PHE A 6 -32.57 20.43 28.58
CA PHE A 6 -31.88 21.71 28.43
C PHE A 6 -32.84 22.85 28.04
N GLU A 7 -33.81 22.60 27.14
CA GLU A 7 -34.84 23.60 26.80
C GLU A 7 -35.77 23.89 27.99
N LYS A 8 -35.96 22.91 28.88
CA LYS A 8 -36.77 23.05 30.08
C LYS A 8 -36.04 23.82 31.19
N LYS A 9 -34.71 23.65 31.28
CA LYS A 9 -33.85 24.38 32.23
C LYS A 9 -33.59 25.81 31.78
N GLU A 10 -33.42 26.03 30.48
CA GLU A 10 -33.24 27.38 29.91
C GLU A 10 -34.16 27.61 28.70
N PRO A 11 -35.34 28.22 28.91
CA PRO A 11 -36.32 28.43 27.84
C PRO A 11 -35.82 29.41 26.77
N ASN A 12 -34.94 30.34 27.15
CA ASN A 12 -34.44 31.39 26.28
C ASN A 12 -33.41 30.81 25.26
N PRO A 13 -33.72 30.81 23.96
CA PRO A 13 -32.85 30.23 22.94
C PRO A 13 -31.49 30.96 22.82
N VAL A 14 -31.42 32.25 23.12
CA VAL A 14 -30.18 33.05 23.06
C VAL A 14 -29.22 32.69 24.19
N GLU A 15 -29.75 32.46 25.41
CA GLU A 15 -28.91 32.03 26.53
C GLU A 15 -28.49 30.57 26.43
N ARG A 16 -29.32 29.71 25.83
CA ARG A 16 -28.90 28.35 25.47
C ARG A 16 -27.70 28.35 24.53
N LEU A 17 -27.71 29.19 23.49
CA LEU A 17 -26.57 29.36 22.58
C LEU A 17 -25.32 29.86 23.31
N ARG A 18 -25.44 30.84 24.22
CA ARG A 18 -24.32 31.30 25.06
C ARG A 18 -23.77 30.22 25.98
N LEU A 19 -24.63 29.41 26.58
CA LEU A 19 -24.23 28.32 27.47
C LEU A 19 -23.53 27.20 26.71
N VAL A 20 -24.02 26.85 25.52
CA VAL A 20 -23.31 25.92 24.62
C VAL A 20 -21.94 26.46 24.25
N ASN A 21 -21.82 27.76 23.97
CA ASN A 21 -20.53 28.39 23.65
C ASN A 21 -19.58 28.52 24.84
N LYS A 22 -20.06 28.33 26.08
CA LYS A 22 -19.24 28.28 27.30
C LYS A 22 -18.76 26.87 27.65
N VAL A 23 -19.36 25.86 27.04
CA VAL A 23 -18.99 24.47 27.28
C VAL A 23 -17.81 24.14 26.38
N ASP A 24 -16.63 24.07 26.98
CA ASP A 24 -15.41 23.62 26.31
C ASP A 24 -15.34 22.09 26.37
N ILE A 25 -15.96 21.42 25.39
CA ILE A 25 -15.80 19.98 25.19
C ILE A 25 -14.65 19.70 24.22
N ALA A 26 -13.88 18.64 24.49
CA ALA A 26 -12.74 18.26 23.66
C ALA A 26 -13.09 18.06 22.17
N GLU A 27 -14.34 17.68 21.85
CA GLU A 27 -14.78 17.56 20.46
C GLU A 27 -14.86 18.90 19.70
N MET A 28 -14.97 20.05 20.38
CA MET A 28 -14.99 21.38 19.75
C MET A 28 -13.63 21.82 19.20
N HIS A 29 -12.53 21.23 19.69
CA HIS A 29 -11.18 21.49 19.17
C HIS A 29 -10.73 20.46 18.13
N LYS A 30 -11.62 19.54 17.75
CA LYS A 30 -11.30 18.52 16.77
C LYS A 30 -11.45 19.09 15.37
N THR A 31 -10.35 19.18 14.64
CA THR A 31 -10.35 19.56 13.22
C THR A 31 -10.99 18.45 12.39
N TRP A 32 -11.93 18.81 11.52
CA TRP A 32 -12.55 17.89 10.58
C TRP A 32 -12.11 18.25 9.16
N PRO A 33 -11.72 17.26 8.33
CA PRO A 33 -11.40 17.54 6.94
C PRO A 33 -12.66 17.98 6.19
N LEU A 34 -12.62 19.19 5.65
CA LEU A 34 -13.70 19.78 4.83
C LEU A 34 -13.51 19.48 3.35
N LEU A 35 -12.32 19.77 2.83
CA LEU A 35 -11.97 19.65 1.42
C LEU A 35 -10.51 19.19 1.28
N GLU A 36 -10.24 18.27 0.35
CA GLU A 36 -8.88 17.95 -0.08
C GLU A 36 -8.53 18.85 -1.27
N LEU A 37 -7.41 19.57 -1.17
CA LEU A 37 -6.90 20.47 -2.19
C LEU A 37 -5.74 19.78 -2.90
N GLU A 38 -5.84 19.58 -4.22
CA GLU A 38 -4.83 18.82 -4.99
C GLU A 38 -3.89 19.74 -5.78
N THR A 39 -4.38 20.90 -6.22
CA THR A 39 -3.62 21.83 -7.07
C THR A 39 -3.33 23.16 -6.38
N ASP A 40 -2.31 23.87 -6.86
CA ASP A 40 -1.98 25.22 -6.39
C ASP A 40 -3.14 26.20 -6.61
N ASP A 41 -3.91 26.01 -7.68
CA ASP A 41 -5.11 26.82 -7.97
C ASP A 41 -6.22 26.57 -6.95
N ASP A 42 -6.42 25.31 -6.51
CA ASP A 42 -7.37 24.97 -5.45
C ASP A 42 -6.95 25.61 -4.12
N ILE A 43 -5.65 25.57 -3.81
CA ILE A 43 -5.08 26.19 -2.60
C ILE A 43 -5.30 27.70 -2.64
N PHE A 44 -5.00 28.34 -3.77
CA PHE A 44 -5.19 29.78 -3.93
C PHE A 44 -6.67 30.18 -3.78
N THR A 45 -7.57 29.42 -4.40
CA THR A 45 -9.02 29.66 -4.31
C THR A 45 -9.52 29.46 -2.88
N ALA A 46 -9.10 28.40 -2.20
CA ALA A 46 -9.43 28.15 -0.81
C ALA A 46 -8.90 29.24 0.12
N GLN A 47 -7.68 29.73 -0.12
CA GLN A 47 -7.13 30.87 0.64
C GLN A 47 -7.99 32.12 0.48
N LEU A 48 -8.45 32.42 -0.74
CA LEU A 48 -9.28 33.60 -0.98
C LEU A 48 -10.65 33.48 -0.30
N GLU A 49 -11.34 32.35 -0.48
CA GLU A 49 -12.70 32.12 0.02
C GLU A 49 -12.76 31.94 1.55
N PHE A 50 -11.76 31.29 2.14
CA PHE A 50 -11.77 30.92 3.57
C PHE A 50 -10.91 31.82 4.46
N SER A 51 -10.19 32.81 3.91
CA SER A 51 -9.32 33.70 4.70
C SER A 51 -10.01 34.44 5.84
N ASP A 52 -11.29 34.80 5.65
CA ASP A 52 -12.08 35.57 6.61
C ASP A 52 -12.99 34.69 7.50
N ILE A 53 -12.93 33.35 7.36
CA ILE A 53 -13.77 32.43 8.14
C ILE A 53 -12.99 31.90 9.34
N ASP A 54 -13.30 32.45 10.52
CA ASP A 54 -12.78 31.95 11.79
C ASP A 54 -13.11 30.45 11.98
N GLY A 55 -12.07 29.65 12.20
CA GLY A 55 -12.17 28.21 12.42
C GLY A 55 -11.91 27.33 11.19
N VAL A 56 -11.64 27.92 10.02
CA VAL A 56 -11.16 27.18 8.85
C VAL A 56 -9.65 27.38 8.71
N GLU A 57 -8.90 26.27 8.67
CA GLU A 57 -7.45 26.28 8.51
C GLU A 57 -7.05 25.41 7.32
N ILE A 58 -6.08 25.88 6.54
CA ILE A 58 -5.47 25.10 5.46
C ILE A 58 -4.23 24.41 6.03
N LEU A 59 -4.31 23.09 6.12
CA LEU A 59 -3.23 22.26 6.67
C LEU A 59 -2.55 21.48 5.54
N ALA A 60 -1.23 21.61 5.43
CA ALA A 60 -0.44 20.81 4.51
C ALA A 60 -0.39 19.35 4.99
N LYS A 61 -0.84 18.41 4.15
CA LYS A 61 -0.77 16.97 4.42
C LYS A 61 0.04 16.28 3.33
N ALA A 62 0.98 15.44 3.73
CA ALA A 62 1.72 14.61 2.78
C ALA A 62 0.83 13.48 2.25
N ARG A 63 0.82 13.31 0.92
CA ARG A 63 0.15 12.20 0.23
C ARG A 63 1.17 11.39 -0.53
N ARG A 64 1.02 10.06 -0.52
CA ARG A 64 1.84 9.18 -1.35
C ARG A 64 1.32 9.21 -2.80
N PHE A 65 2.23 9.38 -3.74
CA PHE A 65 1.95 9.42 -5.17
C PHE A 65 2.83 8.42 -5.91
N TYR A 66 2.24 7.70 -6.86
CA TYR A 66 2.90 6.67 -7.67
C TYR A 66 2.97 7.13 -9.13
N PRO A 67 4.14 7.62 -9.60
CA PRO A 67 4.28 8.21 -10.93
C PRO A 67 3.94 7.26 -12.08
N PHE A 68 4.15 5.96 -11.88
CA PHE A 68 3.92 4.93 -12.88
C PHE A 68 2.56 4.22 -12.74
N GLY A 69 1.66 4.76 -11.91
CA GLY A 69 0.28 4.29 -11.78
C GLY A 69 0.18 2.82 -11.38
N SER A 70 -0.22 1.97 -12.33
CA SER A 70 -0.40 0.53 -12.13
C SER A 70 0.86 -0.32 -12.31
N ALA A 71 1.96 0.27 -12.79
CA ALA A 71 3.17 -0.49 -13.04
C ALA A 71 3.78 -1.02 -11.74
N ALA A 72 4.19 -2.29 -11.73
CA ALA A 72 4.73 -2.97 -10.56
C ALA A 72 3.82 -2.85 -9.31
N ALA A 73 2.50 -2.79 -9.48
CA ALA A 73 1.57 -2.49 -8.37
C ALA A 73 1.76 -3.41 -7.15
N GLN A 74 1.88 -4.72 -7.38
CA GLN A 74 2.07 -5.70 -6.31
C GLN A 74 3.50 -5.70 -5.74
N THR A 75 4.49 -5.26 -6.52
CA THR A 75 5.90 -5.24 -6.10
C THR A 75 6.21 -4.00 -5.29
N THR A 76 5.79 -2.82 -5.77
CA THR A 76 5.88 -1.56 -5.03
C THR A 76 5.02 -1.62 -3.76
N GLY A 77 3.81 -2.19 -3.87
CA GLY A 77 2.82 -2.15 -2.81
C GLY A 77 2.17 -0.77 -2.72
N TRP A 78 1.24 -0.63 -1.77
CA TRP A 78 0.52 0.62 -1.55
C TRP A 78 0.38 0.93 -0.06
N VAL A 79 0.16 2.21 0.23
CA VAL A 79 -0.11 2.68 1.59
C VAL A 79 -1.61 2.86 1.84
N GLY A 80 -2.11 2.38 2.97
CA GLY A 80 -3.50 2.49 3.40
C GLY A 80 -3.61 2.83 4.89
N PRO A 81 -4.83 3.09 5.41
CA PRO A 81 -5.03 3.42 6.82
C PRO A 81 -4.45 2.35 7.76
N ALA A 82 -3.75 2.77 8.81
CA ALA A 82 -3.14 1.89 9.81
C ALA A 82 -4.18 1.34 10.82
N THR A 83 -5.11 0.55 10.30
CA THR A 83 -6.25 0.02 11.06
C THR A 83 -6.04 -1.39 11.58
N GLN A 84 -5.11 -2.16 11.00
CA GLN A 84 -4.88 -3.52 11.46
C GLN A 84 -4.10 -3.54 12.78
N GLN A 85 -4.40 -4.53 13.61
CA GLN A 85 -3.75 -4.69 14.91
C GLN A 85 -2.24 -4.91 14.77
N ALA A 86 -1.82 -5.67 13.74
CA ALA A 86 -0.41 -5.92 13.45
C ALA A 86 0.34 -4.61 13.11
N ASP A 87 -0.26 -3.76 12.27
CA ASP A 87 0.30 -2.46 11.91
C ASP A 87 0.49 -1.57 13.15
N ARG A 88 -0.49 -1.58 14.06
CA ARG A 88 -0.44 -0.79 15.31
C ARG A 88 0.55 -1.33 16.34
N GLN A 89 0.88 -2.62 16.30
CA GLN A 89 1.94 -3.20 17.12
C GLN A 89 3.32 -2.75 16.64
N LEU A 90 3.47 -2.52 15.33
CA LEU A 90 4.67 -1.93 14.76
C LEU A 90 4.87 -0.53 15.37
N PHE A 91 5.97 -0.35 16.10
CA PHE A 91 6.33 0.87 16.84
C PHE A 91 5.48 1.22 18.07
N ALA A 92 4.65 0.30 18.59
CA ALA A 92 3.77 0.57 19.75
C ALA A 92 4.52 1.11 20.98
N ASP A 93 5.75 0.65 21.18
CA ASP A 93 6.58 1.01 22.34
C ASP A 93 7.09 2.46 22.31
N ASP A 94 7.16 3.08 21.13
CA ASP A 94 7.66 4.44 20.94
C ASP A 94 6.52 5.41 20.65
N LYS A 95 6.21 6.28 21.61
CA LYS A 95 5.12 7.27 21.50
C LYS A 95 5.21 8.17 20.26
N LEU A 96 6.42 8.42 19.75
CA LEU A 96 6.63 9.29 18.57
C LEU A 96 6.57 8.52 17.25
N SER A 97 6.65 7.19 17.29
CA SER A 97 6.65 6.34 16.09
C SER A 97 5.36 5.54 15.93
N ARG A 98 4.64 5.27 17.04
CA ARG A 98 3.34 4.58 17.05
C ARG A 98 2.34 5.22 16.09
N TYR A 99 1.49 4.43 15.49
CA TYR A 99 0.45 4.95 14.59
C TYR A 99 -0.60 5.77 15.33
N LEU A 100 -1.01 6.89 14.72
CA LEU A 100 -2.24 7.60 15.04
C LEU A 100 -3.39 7.08 14.17
N ASP A 101 -4.63 7.33 14.57
CA ASP A 101 -5.81 6.74 13.91
C ASP A 101 -6.01 7.20 12.46
N ASP A 102 -5.48 8.37 12.07
CA ASP A 102 -5.61 8.97 10.74
C ASP A 102 -4.36 8.77 9.85
N GLU A 103 -3.38 8.02 10.33
CA GLU A 103 -2.14 7.74 9.62
C GLU A 103 -2.24 6.51 8.72
N VAL A 104 -1.30 6.45 7.78
CA VAL A 104 -1.20 5.38 6.79
C VAL A 104 0.09 4.59 6.98
N CYS A 105 0.06 3.33 6.58
CA CYS A 105 1.18 2.40 6.53
C CYS A 105 1.16 1.63 5.20
N GLY A 106 2.30 1.05 4.82
CA GLY A 106 2.34 0.02 3.78
C GLY A 106 1.36 -1.12 4.10
N ARG A 107 0.71 -1.66 3.07
CA ARG A 107 -0.36 -2.65 3.22
C ARG A 107 0.06 -4.01 2.70
N GLU A 108 0.05 -5.01 3.59
CA GLU A 108 0.06 -6.47 3.37
C GLU A 108 1.22 -7.08 2.56
N ASP A 109 1.70 -6.42 1.50
CA ASP A 109 2.77 -6.91 0.63
C ASP A 109 3.48 -5.73 -0.08
N GLY A 110 4.60 -6.04 -0.73
CA GLY A 110 5.40 -5.10 -1.50
C GLY A 110 6.35 -4.26 -0.67
N VAL A 111 7.09 -3.39 -1.37
CA VAL A 111 8.15 -2.57 -0.81
C VAL A 111 7.64 -1.62 0.27
N GLU A 112 6.48 -1.00 0.08
CA GLU A 112 5.88 -0.10 1.09
C GLU A 112 5.68 -0.83 2.43
N TYR A 113 5.22 -2.07 2.42
CA TYR A 113 5.01 -2.87 3.64
C TYR A 113 6.34 -3.35 4.24
N VAL A 114 7.21 -3.96 3.42
CA VAL A 114 8.46 -4.56 3.90
C VAL A 114 9.44 -3.50 4.42
N CYS A 115 9.48 -2.33 3.78
CA CYS A 115 10.40 -1.25 4.12
C CYS A 115 9.80 -0.17 5.02
N GLU A 116 8.63 -0.39 5.64
CA GLU A 116 7.95 0.60 6.49
C GLU A 116 8.87 1.17 7.58
N THR A 117 9.70 0.33 8.20
CA THR A 117 10.68 0.73 9.23
C THR A 117 11.76 1.71 8.73
N ILE A 118 12.01 1.72 7.43
CA ILE A 118 12.97 2.60 6.77
C ILE A 118 12.25 3.85 6.24
N LEU A 119 11.07 3.68 5.63
CA LEU A 119 10.31 4.70 4.92
C LEU A 119 9.57 5.69 5.83
N ARG A 120 9.07 5.25 7.00
CA ARG A 120 8.18 6.05 7.84
C ARG A 120 8.83 7.25 8.50
N GLY A 121 10.08 7.09 8.93
CA GLY A 121 10.75 8.05 9.82
C GLY A 121 10.13 8.08 11.22
N LYS A 122 10.26 9.23 11.90
CA LYS A 122 9.82 9.43 13.29
C LYS A 122 9.28 10.84 13.48
N ARG A 123 8.09 10.98 14.08
CA ARG A 123 7.48 12.29 14.30
C ARG A 123 8.27 13.11 15.31
N GLY A 124 8.19 14.43 15.13
CA GLY A 124 8.60 15.40 16.14
C GLY A 124 7.51 15.62 17.18
N LYS A 125 7.81 16.46 18.16
CA LYS A 125 6.86 16.91 19.18
C LYS A 125 7.19 18.33 19.59
N VAL A 126 6.19 19.20 19.58
CA VAL A 126 6.29 20.56 20.11
C VAL A 126 5.38 20.64 21.34
N VAL A 127 5.86 21.26 22.42
CA VAL A 127 5.12 21.43 23.68
C VAL A 127 5.03 22.91 23.98
N TYR A 128 3.80 23.38 24.17
CA TYR A 128 3.50 24.75 24.55
C TYR A 128 2.93 24.79 25.96
N ASP A 129 3.09 25.92 26.65
CA ASP A 129 2.39 26.21 27.92
C ASP A 129 0.95 26.69 27.67
N ILE A 130 0.20 26.86 28.76
CA ILE A 130 -1.15 27.47 28.76
C ILE A 130 -1.16 28.86 28.11
N ASP A 131 -0.06 29.60 28.22
CA ASP A 131 0.13 30.93 27.60
C ASP A 131 0.66 30.85 26.16
N ARG A 132 0.71 29.65 25.56
CA ARG A 132 1.22 29.33 24.21
C ARG A 132 2.71 29.60 24.00
N GLU A 133 3.49 29.73 25.08
CA GLU A 133 4.94 29.82 24.99
C GLU A 133 5.57 28.44 24.75
N LEU A 134 6.59 28.36 23.90
CA LEU A 134 7.27 27.12 23.54
C LEU A 134 8.14 26.62 24.72
N ILE A 135 7.80 25.45 25.28
CA ILE A 135 8.53 24.82 26.39
C ILE A 135 9.51 23.75 25.90
N GLY A 136 9.20 23.07 24.79
CA GLY A 136 10.05 22.00 24.30
C GLY A 136 9.78 21.59 22.88
N GLU A 137 10.84 21.26 22.16
CA GLU A 137 10.79 20.82 20.77
C GLU A 137 11.64 19.56 20.59
N THR A 138 11.06 18.54 19.98
CA THR A 138 11.74 17.37 19.43
C THR A 138 11.55 17.41 17.93
N LYS A 139 12.65 17.51 17.17
CA LYS A 139 12.58 17.56 15.71
C LYS A 139 12.13 16.23 15.13
N ALA A 140 11.32 16.30 14.07
CA ALA A 140 10.98 15.13 13.27
C ALA A 140 12.21 14.59 12.55
N ARG A 141 12.22 13.29 12.28
CA ARG A 141 13.21 12.62 11.42
C ARG A 141 12.46 12.03 10.24
N PHE A 142 12.81 12.48 9.04
CA PHE A 142 12.25 11.89 7.83
C PHE A 142 12.69 10.44 7.67
N GLY A 143 11.88 9.66 6.95
CA GLY A 143 12.27 8.35 6.48
C GLY A 143 13.49 8.41 5.56
N LYS A 144 14.02 7.23 5.26
CA LYS A 144 15.12 7.09 4.30
C LYS A 144 14.60 6.57 2.99
N ASP A 145 15.32 6.91 1.93
CA ASP A 145 15.03 6.43 0.59
C ASP A 145 15.38 4.95 0.45
N VAL A 146 14.60 4.25 -0.36
CA VAL A 146 14.82 2.85 -0.74
C VAL A 146 15.02 2.81 -2.25
N SER A 147 16.17 2.30 -2.67
CA SER A 147 16.47 2.08 -4.10
C SER A 147 16.20 0.62 -4.44
N LEU A 148 15.42 0.39 -5.48
CA LEU A 148 15.11 -0.94 -5.99
C LEU A 148 16.03 -1.29 -7.16
N THR A 149 16.24 -2.59 -7.37
CA THR A 149 16.92 -3.13 -8.56
C THR A 149 16.01 -3.18 -9.80
N LEU A 150 14.73 -2.85 -9.61
CA LEU A 150 13.70 -2.94 -10.63
C LEU A 150 13.98 -1.93 -11.76
N ASP A 151 14.05 -2.43 -13.00
CA ASP A 151 14.05 -1.60 -14.20
C ASP A 151 12.60 -1.32 -14.60
N ILE A 152 12.18 -0.07 -14.43
CA ILE A 152 10.79 0.34 -14.67
C ILE A 152 10.39 0.25 -16.15
N GLU A 153 11.32 0.49 -17.07
CA GLU A 153 11.04 0.41 -18.51
C GLU A 153 10.84 -1.06 -18.92
N LEU A 154 11.70 -1.95 -18.41
CA LEU A 154 11.57 -3.39 -18.62
C LEU A 154 10.26 -3.92 -18.04
N GLN A 155 9.93 -3.54 -16.79
CA GLN A 155 8.69 -3.92 -16.12
C GLN A 155 7.48 -3.54 -16.98
N GLN A 156 7.36 -2.26 -17.37
CA GLN A 156 6.23 -1.76 -18.16
C GLN A 156 6.15 -2.46 -19.52
N ARG A 157 7.28 -2.73 -20.17
CA ARG A 157 7.31 -3.42 -21.45
C ARG A 157 6.75 -4.84 -21.34
N ILE A 158 7.09 -5.58 -20.28
CA ILE A 158 6.58 -6.92 -20.03
C ILE A 158 5.09 -6.88 -19.67
N GLU A 159 4.67 -5.97 -18.79
CA GLU A 159 3.24 -5.79 -18.44
C GLU A 159 2.38 -5.46 -19.66
N ASN A 160 2.84 -4.55 -20.51
CA ASN A 160 2.16 -4.19 -21.76
C ASN A 160 2.06 -5.37 -22.73
N TYR A 161 3.12 -6.17 -22.83
CA TYR A 161 3.13 -7.38 -23.66
C TYR A 161 2.12 -8.42 -23.15
N LEU A 162 2.09 -8.65 -21.83
CA LEU A 162 1.17 -9.60 -21.20
C LEU A 162 -0.29 -9.13 -21.20
N THR A 163 -0.54 -7.82 -21.23
CA THR A 163 -1.91 -7.26 -21.33
C THR A 163 -2.56 -7.57 -22.69
N ASN A 164 -1.76 -7.81 -23.75
CA ASN A 164 -2.29 -8.10 -25.08
C ASN A 164 -2.62 -9.60 -25.24
N TYR A 165 -3.79 -10.01 -24.73
CA TYR A 165 -4.30 -11.40 -24.74
C TYR A 165 -4.45 -12.05 -26.13
N LYS A 166 -4.17 -11.32 -27.22
CA LYS A 166 -4.31 -11.81 -28.60
C LYS A 166 -3.35 -12.96 -28.95
N HIS A 167 -2.37 -13.26 -28.11
CA HIS A 167 -1.37 -14.27 -28.37
C HIS A 167 -1.79 -15.70 -27.97
N ASP A 168 -2.78 -15.88 -27.08
CA ASP A 168 -3.34 -17.20 -26.77
C ASP A 168 -4.79 -17.08 -26.21
N PRO A 169 -5.81 -17.55 -26.96
CA PRO A 169 -7.21 -17.52 -26.50
C PRO A 169 -7.51 -18.43 -25.30
N ASN A 170 -6.57 -19.32 -24.92
CA ASN A 170 -6.67 -20.14 -23.71
C ASN A 170 -5.97 -19.51 -22.49
N CYS A 171 -5.27 -18.38 -22.67
CA CYS A 171 -4.60 -17.70 -21.56
C CYS A 171 -5.63 -16.98 -20.69
N GLY A 172 -5.77 -17.44 -19.44
CA GLY A 172 -6.54 -16.72 -18.44
C GLY A 172 -5.86 -15.40 -18.04
N PRO A 173 -6.57 -14.51 -17.34
CA PRO A 173 -6.06 -13.19 -16.95
C PRO A 173 -4.87 -13.24 -15.96
N GLY A 174 -4.66 -14.38 -15.30
CA GLY A 174 -3.61 -14.54 -14.30
C GLY A 174 -2.26 -14.92 -14.90
N MET A 175 -1.37 -13.95 -15.09
CA MET A 175 0.00 -14.16 -15.57
C MET A 175 1.02 -13.64 -14.57
N ALA A 176 2.23 -14.19 -14.60
CA ALA A 176 3.35 -13.72 -13.82
C ALA A 176 4.65 -13.88 -14.60
N ALA A 177 5.61 -12.99 -14.36
CA ALA A 177 6.96 -13.10 -14.90
C ALA A 177 7.97 -12.55 -13.88
N ALA A 178 9.15 -13.15 -13.85
CA ALA A 178 10.28 -12.65 -13.07
C ALA A 178 11.50 -12.62 -13.99
N VAL A 179 12.21 -11.49 -14.00
CA VAL A 179 13.49 -11.33 -14.70
C VAL A 179 14.55 -11.08 -13.64
N ILE A 180 15.51 -11.99 -13.58
CA ILE A 180 16.58 -11.98 -12.59
C ILE A 180 17.91 -11.91 -13.34
N GLU A 181 18.76 -10.98 -12.96
CA GLU A 181 20.14 -10.99 -13.39
C GLU A 181 20.90 -12.09 -12.63
N VAL A 182 21.39 -13.10 -13.35
CA VAL A 182 21.98 -14.31 -12.73
C VAL A 182 23.26 -14.02 -11.95
N ALA A 183 24.03 -13.01 -12.38
CA ALA A 183 25.32 -12.70 -11.77
C ALA A 183 25.19 -11.98 -10.41
N SER A 184 24.27 -11.03 -10.29
CA SER A 184 24.02 -10.23 -9.09
C SER A 184 22.92 -10.82 -8.19
N GLY A 185 21.97 -11.55 -8.79
CA GLY A 185 20.71 -11.90 -8.14
C GLY A 185 19.67 -10.80 -8.18
N ASP A 186 19.95 -9.68 -8.87
CA ASP A 186 19.07 -8.52 -8.93
C ASP A 186 17.76 -8.85 -9.66
N ILE A 187 16.65 -8.41 -9.08
CA ILE A 187 15.33 -8.55 -9.69
C ILE A 187 15.10 -7.32 -10.57
N LEU A 188 15.19 -7.51 -11.88
CA LEU A 188 15.02 -6.43 -12.87
C LEU A 188 13.55 -6.20 -13.20
N ALA A 189 12.73 -7.25 -13.17
CA ALA A 189 11.28 -7.14 -13.32
C ALA A 189 10.57 -8.23 -12.51
N LEU A 190 9.46 -7.86 -11.87
CA LEU A 190 8.59 -8.77 -11.12
C LEU A 190 7.14 -8.42 -11.44
N VAL A 191 6.58 -9.13 -12.41
CA VAL A 191 5.29 -8.83 -13.03
C VAL A 191 4.23 -9.79 -12.51
N SER A 192 3.07 -9.25 -12.17
CA SER A 192 1.88 -9.98 -11.76
C SER A 192 0.63 -9.36 -12.38
N MET A 193 -0.10 -10.13 -13.16
CA MET A 193 -1.32 -9.71 -13.84
C MET A 193 -2.56 -10.39 -13.25
N PRO A 194 -3.72 -9.71 -13.15
CA PRO A 194 -3.95 -8.31 -13.55
C PRO A 194 -3.36 -7.30 -12.55
N VAL A 195 -3.14 -6.07 -13.03
CA VAL A 195 -2.67 -4.92 -12.23
C VAL A 195 -3.84 -4.03 -11.77
N PHE A 196 -3.57 -3.13 -10.83
CA PHE A 196 -4.51 -2.12 -10.35
C PHE A 196 -3.79 -0.78 -10.18
N ASP A 197 -4.51 0.34 -10.19
CA ASP A 197 -3.92 1.67 -10.04
C ASP A 197 -3.59 1.97 -8.58
N LEU A 198 -2.30 2.15 -8.26
CA LEU A 198 -1.81 2.45 -6.92
C LEU A 198 -2.30 3.79 -6.37
N ASN A 199 -2.58 4.78 -7.23
CA ASN A 199 -3.09 6.08 -6.80
C ASN A 199 -4.59 6.03 -6.46
N ARG A 200 -5.32 5.06 -7.03
CA ARG A 200 -6.77 4.92 -6.86
C ARG A 200 -7.19 3.81 -5.91
N ILE A 201 -6.29 2.89 -5.56
CA ILE A 201 -6.59 1.70 -4.76
C ILE A 201 -7.32 2.01 -3.45
N ARG A 202 -7.07 3.17 -2.82
CA ARG A 202 -7.77 3.57 -1.60
C ARG A 202 -9.28 3.78 -1.78
N TYR A 203 -9.69 4.25 -2.96
CA TYR A 203 -11.09 4.49 -3.30
C TYR A 203 -11.72 3.23 -3.91
N ASP A 204 -10.95 2.51 -4.74
CA ASP A 204 -11.43 1.36 -5.51
C ASP A 204 -11.23 0.02 -4.76
N TYR A 205 -10.72 0.03 -3.52
CA TYR A 205 -10.30 -1.15 -2.75
C TYR A 205 -11.35 -2.27 -2.73
N ALA A 206 -12.61 -1.92 -2.45
CA ALA A 206 -13.68 -2.89 -2.36
C ALA A 206 -13.90 -3.65 -3.68
N GLY A 207 -13.76 -2.96 -4.82
CA GLY A 207 -13.86 -3.58 -6.14
C GLY A 207 -12.67 -4.49 -6.44
N VAL A 208 -11.45 -4.03 -6.12
CA VAL A 208 -10.21 -4.80 -6.37
C VAL A 208 -10.16 -6.07 -5.51
N VAL A 209 -10.62 -6.02 -4.25
CA VAL A 209 -10.70 -7.19 -3.38
C VAL A 209 -11.73 -8.22 -3.87
N GLN A 210 -12.85 -7.75 -4.45
CA GLN A 210 -13.92 -8.63 -4.93
C GLN A 210 -13.66 -9.18 -6.34
N ASP A 211 -12.62 -8.71 -7.03
CA ASP A 211 -12.27 -9.20 -8.35
C ASP A 211 -11.85 -10.69 -8.28
N PRO A 212 -12.55 -11.60 -9.00
CA PRO A 212 -12.23 -13.02 -8.99
C PRO A 212 -10.83 -13.32 -9.54
N ASN A 213 -10.21 -12.37 -10.23
CA ASN A 213 -8.85 -12.44 -10.72
C ASN A 213 -7.82 -11.94 -9.70
N GLU A 214 -8.15 -11.80 -8.42
CA GLU A 214 -7.20 -11.54 -7.32
C GLU A 214 -6.05 -10.55 -7.67
N PRO A 215 -6.31 -9.28 -8.04
CA PRO A 215 -5.29 -8.34 -8.53
C PRO A 215 -4.27 -7.97 -7.45
N LEU A 216 -4.70 -7.91 -6.18
CA LEU A 216 -3.86 -7.60 -5.03
C LEU A 216 -2.76 -8.64 -4.79
N ARG A 217 -2.98 -9.88 -5.25
CA ARG A 217 -2.06 -10.98 -4.99
C ARG A 217 -0.88 -10.92 -5.96
N ASN A 218 0.32 -10.83 -5.41
CA ASN A 218 1.54 -11.01 -6.21
C ASN A 218 1.70 -12.47 -6.65
N ARG A 219 1.40 -12.76 -7.91
CA ARG A 219 1.46 -14.13 -8.45
C ARG A 219 2.87 -14.65 -8.62
N ALA A 220 3.86 -13.77 -8.78
CA ALA A 220 5.24 -14.18 -8.98
C ALA A 220 5.83 -14.83 -7.72
N ILE A 221 5.38 -14.41 -6.52
CA ILE A 221 5.90 -14.88 -5.24
C ILE A 221 4.87 -15.60 -4.36
N ASN A 222 3.59 -15.23 -4.43
CA ASN A 222 2.54 -15.74 -3.51
C ASN A 222 1.59 -16.75 -4.14
N LYS A 223 1.77 -17.12 -5.42
CA LYS A 223 0.95 -18.14 -6.07
C LYS A 223 1.78 -19.37 -6.42
N HIS A 224 1.31 -20.52 -5.95
CA HIS A 224 1.94 -21.80 -6.24
C HIS A 224 1.38 -22.36 -7.56
N PHE A 225 2.29 -22.70 -8.46
CA PHE A 225 1.98 -23.40 -9.69
C PHE A 225 2.77 -24.71 -9.73
N PRO A 226 2.20 -25.81 -10.27
CA PRO A 226 3.00 -26.98 -10.56
C PRO A 226 4.07 -26.59 -11.61
N PRO A 227 5.37 -26.81 -11.34
CA PRO A 227 6.45 -26.32 -12.22
C PRO A 227 6.52 -27.08 -13.57
N GLY A 228 5.79 -28.19 -13.70
CA GLY A 228 5.77 -28.99 -14.92
C GLY A 228 7.17 -29.45 -15.33
N SER A 229 7.47 -29.39 -16.64
CA SER A 229 8.77 -29.81 -17.15
C SER A 229 9.93 -28.85 -16.81
N ALA A 230 9.66 -27.64 -16.30
CA ALA A 230 10.71 -26.67 -15.97
C ALA A 230 11.64 -27.14 -14.85
N VAL A 231 11.19 -28.07 -13.99
CA VAL A 231 12.00 -28.64 -12.89
C VAL A 231 12.98 -29.73 -13.35
N LYS A 232 12.86 -30.23 -14.59
CA LYS A 232 13.66 -31.36 -15.08
C LYS A 232 15.18 -31.15 -14.99
N PRO A 233 15.76 -29.97 -15.31
CA PRO A 233 17.20 -29.75 -15.14
C PRO A 233 17.66 -29.94 -13.69
N LEU A 234 16.86 -29.52 -12.71
CA LEU A 234 17.16 -29.73 -11.29
C LEU A 234 17.12 -31.22 -10.91
N ILE A 235 16.11 -31.95 -11.39
CA ILE A 235 16.01 -33.41 -11.18
C ILE A 235 17.19 -34.14 -11.84
N LEU A 236 17.61 -33.69 -13.02
CA LEU A 236 18.76 -34.25 -13.73
C LEU A 236 20.04 -34.08 -12.90
N ILE A 237 20.30 -32.88 -12.38
CA ILE A 237 21.46 -32.61 -11.50
C ILE A 237 21.42 -33.52 -10.27
N ALA A 238 20.27 -33.64 -9.60
CA ALA A 238 20.14 -34.52 -8.44
C ALA A 238 20.39 -36.00 -8.78
N GLY A 239 19.96 -36.45 -9.96
CA GLY A 239 20.21 -37.80 -10.44
C GLY A 239 21.70 -38.08 -10.67
N LEU A 240 22.41 -37.12 -11.26
CA LEU A 240 23.86 -37.19 -11.49
C LEU A 240 24.64 -37.15 -10.18
N GLU A 241 24.31 -36.22 -9.26
CA GLU A 241 24.99 -36.10 -7.96
C GLU A 241 24.76 -37.32 -7.06
N SER A 242 23.56 -37.91 -7.09
CA SER A 242 23.26 -39.13 -6.33
C SER A 242 23.83 -40.42 -6.96
N GLY A 243 24.47 -40.32 -8.14
CA GLY A 243 25.00 -41.45 -8.89
C GLY A 243 23.94 -42.42 -9.38
N LYS A 244 22.66 -41.99 -9.44
CA LYS A 244 21.54 -42.82 -9.93
C LYS A 244 21.48 -42.87 -11.45
N ILE A 245 22.05 -41.86 -12.10
CA ILE A 245 22.23 -41.81 -13.54
C ILE A 245 23.64 -41.31 -13.88
N THR A 246 24.10 -41.55 -15.11
CA THR A 246 25.35 -40.98 -15.64
C THR A 246 25.10 -40.07 -16.84
N ALA A 247 26.06 -39.19 -17.16
CA ALA A 247 25.94 -38.26 -18.29
C ALA A 247 25.79 -38.97 -19.65
N ASP A 248 26.39 -40.16 -19.79
CA ASP A 248 26.36 -40.98 -21.00
C ASP A 248 25.25 -42.05 -20.98
N GLU A 249 24.42 -42.07 -19.94
CA GLU A 249 23.37 -43.07 -19.81
C GLU A 249 22.25 -42.85 -20.84
N ILE A 250 22.04 -43.84 -21.69
CA ILE A 250 20.96 -43.83 -22.66
C ILE A 250 19.67 -44.29 -21.99
N ILE A 251 18.77 -43.34 -21.70
CA ILE A 251 17.43 -43.65 -21.17
C ILE A 251 16.48 -43.89 -22.35
N ALA A 252 16.04 -45.14 -22.53
CA ALA A 252 15.05 -45.48 -23.54
C ALA A 252 13.68 -44.88 -23.19
N CYS A 253 13.17 -43.96 -24.02
CA CYS A 253 11.83 -43.37 -23.90
C CYS A 253 10.90 -43.84 -25.04
N PRO A 254 10.49 -45.12 -25.06
CA PRO A 254 9.53 -45.60 -26.06
C PRO A 254 8.16 -44.95 -25.84
N ALA A 255 7.43 -44.67 -26.92
CA ALA A 255 6.06 -44.19 -26.84
C ALA A 255 5.19 -45.19 -26.06
N ARG A 256 4.62 -44.75 -24.94
CA ARG A 256 3.64 -45.52 -24.16
C ARG A 256 2.36 -44.71 -24.05
N LYS A 257 1.22 -45.40 -23.99
CA LYS A 257 -0.05 -44.75 -23.63
C LYS A 257 0.11 -44.09 -22.25
N ALA A 258 -0.36 -42.85 -22.14
CA ALA A 258 -0.38 -42.14 -20.86
C ALA A 258 -1.07 -43.00 -19.79
N ALA A 259 -0.54 -42.97 -18.57
CA ALA A 259 -1.14 -43.66 -17.45
C ALA A 259 -2.57 -43.13 -17.23
N ARG A 260 -3.50 -44.02 -16.86
CA ARG A 260 -4.90 -43.64 -16.63
C ARG A 260 -4.96 -42.60 -15.50
N GLY A 261 -5.41 -41.38 -15.81
CA GLY A 261 -5.48 -40.25 -14.86
C GLY A 261 -4.38 -39.19 -15.00
N TRP A 262 -3.46 -39.33 -15.96
CA TRP A 262 -2.71 -38.17 -16.46
C TRP A 262 -3.65 -37.26 -17.27
N PRO A 263 -3.60 -35.92 -17.10
CA PRO A 263 -4.44 -34.99 -17.85
C PRO A 263 -4.20 -35.09 -19.36
#